data_AF-A0A660WMV9-F1
#
_entry.id   AF-A0A660WMV9-F1
#
_cell.length_a   1.000
_cell.length_b   1.000
_cell.length_c   1.000
_cell.angle_alpha   90.00
_cell.angle_beta   90.00
_cell.angle_gamma   90.00
#
_symmetry.space_group_name_H-M   'P 1'
#
loop_
_entity.id
_entity.type
_entity.pdbx_description
1 polymer ?
#
loop_
_entity_poly.entity_id
_entity_poly.type
_entity_poly.pdbx_seq_one_letter_code
_entity_poly.pdbx_strand_id
1 'polypeptide(L)'
;MKKFLIIFLIFLFPCLLYSQISPDVDEIKDVFKKIESAIKNGDEDLVDIFKEALEIEKRATTPSIAKMICEKICKKSSISEKEFKELREKFSFFDIVVGYGLSRALNISLMDVMKKKEKKEWKEILPEYYRYKDSIISEIRKINPPKKH
;
A
#
# COMPACT_ATOMS: atom_id res chain seq x y z
N MET A 1 -3.69 -10.50 47.09
CA MET A 1 -3.20 -11.02 45.79
C MET A 1 -3.96 -10.35 44.63
N LYS A 2 -3.72 -9.06 44.36
CA LYS A 2 -4.41 -8.29 43.30
C LYS A 2 -3.47 -7.54 42.34
N LYS A 3 -2.16 -7.62 42.56
CA LYS A 3 -1.15 -6.87 41.78
C LYS A 3 -0.56 -7.64 40.59
N PHE A 4 -0.84 -8.94 40.48
CA PHE A 4 -0.30 -9.78 39.39
C PHE A 4 -1.18 -9.86 38.14
N LEU A 5 -2.44 -9.39 38.21
CA LEU A 5 -3.38 -9.50 37.08
C LEU A 5 -3.18 -8.40 36.02
N ILE A 6 -2.60 -7.26 36.40
CA ILE A 6 -2.42 -6.10 35.49
C ILE A 6 -1.19 -6.29 34.58
N ILE A 7 -0.19 -7.06 35.01
CA ILE A 7 1.04 -7.28 34.23
C ILE A 7 0.80 -8.25 33.07
N PHE A 8 -0.16 -9.18 33.20
CA PHE A 8 -0.46 -10.15 32.14
C PHE A 8 -1.24 -9.55 30.96
N LEU A 9 -1.96 -8.43 31.17
CA LEU A 9 -2.70 -7.74 30.11
C LEU A 9 -1.81 -6.85 29.22
N ILE A 10 -0.67 -6.38 29.74
CA ILE A 10 0.26 -5.53 28.98
C ILE A 10 1.09 -6.38 27.99
N PHE A 11 1.25 -7.68 28.24
CA PHE A 11 2.04 -8.57 27.39
C PHE A 11 1.29 -9.13 26.17
N LEU A 12 -0.05 -8.98 26.11
CA LEU A 12 -0.89 -9.48 25.00
C LEU A 12 -1.18 -8.44 23.90
N PHE A 13 -0.94 -7.16 24.17
CA PHE A 13 -1.21 -6.08 23.19
C PHE A 13 -0.18 -5.87 22.06
N PRO A 14 1.08 -6.36 22.10
CA PRO A 14 1.98 -6.12 20.97
C PRO A 14 1.56 -6.89 19.71
N CYS A 15 0.88 -8.04 19.84
CA CYS A 15 0.53 -8.89 18.70
C CYS A 15 -0.60 -8.33 17.82
N LEU A 16 -1.53 -7.54 18.38
CA LEU A 16 -2.64 -6.98 17.61
C LEU A 16 -2.22 -5.79 16.72
N LEU A 17 -1.14 -5.09 17.09
CA LEU A 17 -0.65 -3.94 16.32
C LEU A 17 0.08 -4.32 15.03
N TYR A 18 0.56 -5.57 14.92
CA TYR A 18 1.24 -6.03 13.70
C TYR A 18 0.26 -6.35 12.56
N SER A 19 -1.00 -6.69 12.85
CA SER A 19 -1.96 -7.04 11.81
C SER A 19 -2.44 -5.82 11.02
N GLN A 20 -2.26 -4.60 11.54
CA GLN A 20 -2.79 -3.39 10.93
C GLN A 20 -1.98 -2.94 9.69
N ILE A 21 -0.73 -3.41 9.55
CA ILE A 21 0.17 -3.02 8.45
C ILE A 21 0.09 -4.02 7.29
N SER A 22 0.01 -5.32 7.57
CA SER A 22 -0.06 -6.34 6.51
C SER A 22 -1.43 -6.34 5.84
N PRO A 23 -1.52 -6.48 4.50
CA PRO A 23 -2.76 -6.77 3.83
C PRO A 23 -3.27 -8.17 4.18
N ASP A 24 -4.59 -8.34 4.18
CA ASP A 24 -5.23 -9.64 4.27
C ASP A 24 -5.45 -10.31 2.89
N VAL A 25 -5.96 -11.54 2.91
CA VAL A 25 -6.21 -12.32 1.68
C VAL A 25 -7.38 -11.75 0.87
N ASP A 26 -8.33 -11.07 1.51
CA ASP A 26 -9.49 -10.52 0.82
C ASP A 26 -9.13 -9.23 0.08
N GLU A 27 -8.20 -8.42 0.62
CA GLU A 27 -7.59 -7.29 -0.09
C GLU A 27 -6.98 -7.76 -1.43
N ILE A 28 -6.25 -8.87 -1.44
CA ILE A 28 -5.65 -9.44 -2.66
C ILE A 28 -6.71 -9.82 -3.69
N LYS A 29 -7.80 -10.49 -3.25
CA LYS A 29 -8.89 -10.90 -4.16
C LYS A 29 -9.56 -9.69 -4.82
N ASP A 30 -9.75 -8.61 -4.07
CA ASP A 30 -10.36 -7.40 -4.60
C ASP A 30 -9.46 -6.70 -5.62
N VAL A 31 -8.14 -6.77 -5.46
CA VAL A 31 -7.21 -6.27 -6.48
C VAL A 31 -7.27 -7.09 -7.76
N PHE A 32 -7.43 -8.42 -7.69
CA PHE A 32 -7.65 -9.23 -8.91
C PHE A 32 -8.89 -8.78 -9.67
N LYS A 33 -10.00 -8.49 -8.99
CA LYS A 33 -11.21 -7.94 -9.64
C LYS A 33 -10.94 -6.58 -10.30
N LYS A 34 -10.16 -5.70 -9.65
CA LYS A 34 -9.75 -4.40 -10.21
C LYS A 34 -8.94 -4.60 -11.50
N ILE A 35 -8.00 -5.55 -11.52
CA ILE A 35 -7.20 -5.90 -12.71
C ILE A 35 -8.07 -6.48 -13.82
N GLU A 36 -8.95 -7.44 -13.51
CA GLU A 36 -9.87 -8.02 -14.50
C GLU A 36 -10.76 -6.97 -15.14
N SER A 37 -11.26 -6.01 -14.34
CA SER A 37 -12.03 -4.88 -14.85
C SER A 37 -11.21 -4.02 -15.80
N ALA A 38 -9.95 -3.71 -15.46
CA ALA A 38 -9.05 -2.95 -16.33
C ALA A 38 -8.77 -3.69 -17.65
N ILE A 39 -8.54 -5.01 -17.61
CA ILE A 39 -8.36 -5.85 -18.80
C ILE A 39 -9.62 -5.81 -19.69
N LYS A 40 -10.81 -5.97 -19.10
CA LYS A 40 -12.08 -5.93 -19.85
C LYS A 40 -12.32 -4.58 -20.53
N ASN A 41 -11.80 -3.50 -19.95
CA ASN A 41 -11.90 -2.15 -20.50
C ASN A 41 -10.78 -1.82 -21.50
N GLY A 42 -9.82 -2.73 -21.73
CA GLY A 42 -8.68 -2.51 -22.63
C GLY A 42 -7.66 -1.49 -22.10
N ASP A 43 -7.62 -1.25 -20.79
CA ASP A 43 -6.70 -0.29 -20.18
C ASP A 43 -5.40 -0.96 -19.75
N GLU A 44 -4.51 -1.19 -20.72
CA GLU A 44 -3.23 -1.88 -20.51
C GLU A 44 -2.30 -1.13 -19.55
N ASP A 45 -2.28 0.20 -19.62
CA ASP A 45 -1.45 1.04 -18.75
C ASP A 45 -1.87 0.92 -17.28
N LEU A 46 -3.18 0.88 -17.01
CA LEU A 46 -3.71 0.63 -15.68
C LEU A 46 -3.34 -0.77 -15.18
N VAL A 47 -3.44 -1.77 -16.06
CA VAL A 47 -3.11 -3.16 -15.75
C VAL A 47 -1.64 -3.29 -15.35
N ASP A 48 -0.72 -2.64 -16.06
CA ASP A 48 0.71 -2.67 -15.75
C ASP A 48 1.01 -2.09 -14.36
N ILE A 49 0.44 -0.93 -14.04
CA ILE A 49 0.60 -0.30 -12.72
C ILE A 49 0.03 -1.22 -11.63
N PHE A 50 -1.16 -1.78 -11.85
CA PHE A 50 -1.83 -2.62 -10.87
C PHE A 50 -1.11 -3.94 -10.63
N LYS A 51 -0.55 -4.57 -11.66
CA LYS A 51 0.25 -5.80 -11.51
C LYS A 51 1.44 -5.57 -10.59
N GLU A 52 2.14 -4.47 -10.75
CA GLU A 52 3.31 -4.15 -9.91
C GLU A 52 2.90 -3.88 -8.47
N ALA A 53 1.83 -3.12 -8.24
CA ALA A 53 1.31 -2.87 -6.90
C ALA A 53 0.80 -4.17 -6.24
N LEU A 54 0.14 -5.06 -6.97
CA LEU A 54 -0.32 -6.37 -6.50
C LEU A 54 0.85 -7.25 -6.08
N GLU A 55 1.96 -7.27 -6.82
CA GLU A 55 3.15 -8.04 -6.43
C GLU A 55 3.75 -7.53 -5.11
N ILE A 56 3.71 -6.21 -4.86
CA ILE A 56 4.11 -5.65 -3.56
C ILE A 56 3.14 -6.11 -2.45
N GLU A 57 1.83 -6.01 -2.69
CA GLU A 57 0.80 -6.38 -1.71
C GLU A 57 0.86 -7.85 -1.33
N LYS A 58 0.98 -8.75 -2.33
CA LYS A 58 1.16 -10.20 -2.12
C LYS A 58 2.34 -10.48 -1.20
N ARG A 59 3.45 -9.77 -1.36
CA ARG A 59 4.63 -9.93 -0.50
C ARG A 59 4.44 -9.32 0.88
N ALA A 60 3.70 -8.21 0.97
CA ALA A 60 3.39 -7.55 2.22
C ALA A 60 2.48 -8.40 3.14
N THR A 61 1.84 -9.47 2.64
CA THR A 61 1.14 -10.45 3.52
C THR A 61 2.06 -11.03 4.60
N THR A 62 3.38 -11.04 4.37
CA THR A 62 4.36 -11.35 5.40
C THR A 62 4.63 -10.10 6.26
N PRO A 63 4.32 -10.10 7.58
CA PRO A 63 4.38 -8.89 8.40
C PRO A 63 5.75 -8.17 8.42
N SER A 64 6.85 -8.93 8.40
CA SER A 64 8.20 -8.35 8.34
C SER A 64 8.47 -7.62 7.02
N ILE A 65 7.96 -8.15 5.91
CA ILE A 65 8.04 -7.52 4.59
C ILE A 65 7.15 -6.28 4.54
N ALA A 66 5.91 -6.38 5.07
CA ALA A 66 4.99 -5.24 5.19
C ALA A 66 5.65 -4.06 5.91
N LYS A 67 6.31 -4.34 7.04
CA LYS A 67 7.03 -3.33 7.83
C LYS A 67 8.17 -2.69 7.04
N MET A 68 9.00 -3.48 6.36
CA MET A 68 10.09 -2.95 5.51
C MET A 68 9.55 -2.05 4.38
N ILE A 69 8.42 -2.42 3.78
CA ILE A 69 7.78 -1.60 2.73
C ILE A 69 7.23 -0.29 3.34
N CYS A 70 6.51 -0.39 4.47
CA CYS A 70 6.01 0.76 5.21
C CYS A 70 7.13 1.75 5.56
N GLU A 71 8.24 1.28 6.12
CA GLU A 71 9.40 2.11 6.47
C GLU A 71 9.96 2.85 5.24
N LYS A 72 10.04 2.18 4.09
CA LYS A 72 10.49 2.81 2.84
C LYS A 72 9.49 3.87 2.33
N ILE A 73 8.19 3.58 2.37
CA ILE A 73 7.15 4.53 1.97
C ILE A 73 7.18 5.75 2.89
N CYS A 74 7.22 5.55 4.20
CA CYS A 74 7.30 6.61 5.21
C CYS A 74 8.52 7.51 4.96
N LYS A 75 9.71 6.91 4.84
CA LYS A 75 10.96 7.64 4.60
C LYS A 75 10.92 8.46 3.31
N LYS A 76 10.44 7.87 2.21
CA LYS A 76 10.47 8.53 0.89
C LYS A 76 9.33 9.51 0.67
N SER A 77 8.23 9.37 1.40
CA SER A 77 7.06 10.26 1.28
C SER A 77 7.01 11.31 2.38
N SER A 78 8.00 11.30 3.28
CA SER A 78 8.08 12.18 4.46
C SER A 78 6.81 12.11 5.32
N ILE A 79 6.23 10.92 5.48
CA ILE A 79 5.13 10.65 6.41
C ILE A 79 5.63 9.77 7.56
N SER A 80 5.00 9.90 8.71
CA SER A 80 5.24 9.07 9.88
C SER A 80 4.56 7.70 9.76
N GLU A 81 5.03 6.72 10.54
CA GLU A 81 4.36 5.41 10.64
C GLU A 81 2.92 5.55 11.16
N LYS A 82 2.65 6.56 11.99
CA LYS A 82 1.30 6.88 12.47
C LYS A 82 0.39 7.30 11.32
N GLU A 83 0.85 8.23 10.47
CA GLU A 83 0.10 8.65 9.28
C GLU A 83 -0.11 7.49 8.30
N PHE A 84 0.88 6.60 8.16
CA PHE A 84 0.69 5.39 7.35
C PHE A 84 -0.40 4.48 7.91
N LYS A 85 -0.47 4.29 9.24
CA LYS A 85 -1.54 3.52 9.89
C LYS A 85 -2.90 4.18 9.71
N GLU A 86 -2.98 5.50 9.83
CA GLU A 86 -4.21 6.26 9.55
C GLU A 86 -4.66 6.10 8.08
N LEU A 87 -3.73 6.00 7.13
CA LEU A 87 -4.06 5.65 5.75
C LEU A 87 -4.59 4.21 5.63
N ARG A 88 -3.99 3.26 6.34
CA ARG A 88 -4.41 1.83 6.32
C ARG A 88 -5.80 1.59 6.89
N GLU A 89 -6.30 2.48 7.75
CA GLU A 89 -7.68 2.41 8.24
C GLU A 89 -8.71 2.71 7.15
N LYS A 90 -8.31 3.39 6.06
CA LYS A 90 -9.20 3.82 4.98
C LYS A 90 -8.92 3.17 3.64
N PHE A 91 -7.68 2.77 3.39
CA PHE A 91 -7.20 2.33 2.09
C PHE A 91 -6.53 0.98 2.17
N SER A 92 -6.68 0.20 1.10
CA SER A 92 -5.95 -1.06 0.99
C SER A 92 -4.44 -0.81 0.90
N PHE A 93 -3.65 -1.82 1.23
CA PHE A 93 -2.20 -1.71 1.10
C PHE A 93 -1.81 -1.42 -0.35
N PHE A 94 -2.49 -2.07 -1.30
CA PHE A 94 -2.40 -1.77 -2.73
C PHE A 94 -2.68 -0.31 -3.08
N ASP A 95 -3.74 0.28 -2.55
CA ASP A 95 -4.08 1.67 -2.86
C ASP A 95 -2.97 2.62 -2.39
N ILE A 96 -2.40 2.37 -1.21
CA ILE A 96 -1.26 3.15 -0.70
C ILE A 96 -0.01 2.95 -1.58
N VAL A 97 0.24 1.75 -2.08
CA VAL A 97 1.37 1.47 -3.00
C VAL A 97 1.20 2.20 -4.33
N VAL A 98 0.01 2.18 -4.93
CA VAL A 98 -0.28 2.94 -6.16
C VAL A 98 -0.13 4.44 -5.90
N GLY A 99 -0.70 4.94 -4.80
CA GLY A 99 -0.60 6.34 -4.40
C GLY A 99 0.84 6.77 -4.15
N TYR A 100 1.65 5.90 -3.55
CA TYR A 100 3.09 6.11 -3.39
C TYR A 100 3.80 6.24 -4.75
N GLY A 101 3.57 5.30 -5.67
CA GLY A 101 4.15 5.35 -7.02
C GLY A 101 3.83 6.66 -7.74
N LEU A 102 2.56 7.07 -7.71
CA LEU A 102 2.10 8.32 -8.34
C LEU A 102 2.70 9.56 -7.66
N SER A 103 2.69 9.61 -6.33
CA SER A 103 3.22 10.76 -5.58
C SER A 103 4.71 10.99 -5.87
N ARG A 104 5.50 9.91 -5.96
CA ARG A 104 6.92 9.98 -6.27
C ARG A 104 7.20 10.30 -7.73
N ALA A 105 6.42 9.76 -8.67
CA ALA A 105 6.57 10.06 -10.09
C ALA A 105 6.27 11.54 -10.41
N LEU A 106 5.32 12.14 -9.69
CA LEU A 106 4.90 13.53 -9.90
C LEU A 106 5.56 14.53 -8.94
N ASN A 107 6.35 14.05 -7.97
CA ASN A 107 6.91 14.85 -6.89
C ASN A 107 5.86 15.68 -6.12
N ILE A 108 4.75 15.02 -5.77
CA ILE A 108 3.66 15.60 -4.97
C ILE A 108 3.51 14.84 -3.65
N SER A 109 2.77 15.40 -2.70
CA SER A 109 2.53 14.75 -1.41
C SER A 109 1.71 13.46 -1.58
N LEU A 110 2.13 12.38 -0.90
CA LEU A 110 1.33 11.15 -0.82
C LEU A 110 -0.06 11.44 -0.24
N MET A 111 -0.15 12.30 0.78
CA MET A 111 -1.43 12.64 1.40
C MET A 111 -2.40 13.32 0.42
N ASP A 112 -1.88 14.13 -0.51
CA ASP A 112 -2.73 14.77 -1.52
C ASP A 112 -3.21 13.77 -2.58
N VAL A 113 -2.37 12.81 -2.95
CA VAL A 113 -2.79 11.68 -3.80
C VAL A 113 -3.87 10.86 -3.12
N MET A 114 -3.70 10.52 -1.84
CA MET A 114 -4.68 9.74 -1.10
C MET A 114 -6.00 10.50 -0.91
N LYS A 115 -5.96 11.82 -0.68
CA LYS A 115 -7.17 12.67 -0.69
C LYS A 115 -7.91 12.66 -2.03
N LYS A 116 -7.19 12.57 -3.16
CA LYS A 116 -7.81 12.40 -4.48
C LYS A 116 -8.48 11.01 -4.57
N LYS A 117 -7.84 9.96 -4.05
CA LYS A 117 -8.38 8.59 -3.99
C LYS A 117 -9.61 8.45 -3.07
N GLU A 118 -9.77 9.28 -2.04
CA GLU A 118 -11.02 9.28 -1.23
C GLU A 118 -12.26 9.61 -2.08
N LYS A 119 -12.08 10.34 -3.19
CA LYS A 119 -13.20 10.87 -4.01
C LYS A 119 -13.37 10.18 -5.36
N LYS A 120 -12.35 9.46 -5.82
CA LYS A 120 -12.29 8.88 -7.17
C LYS A 120 -11.64 7.51 -7.14
N GLU A 121 -11.94 6.68 -8.12
CA GLU A 121 -11.24 5.41 -8.33
C GLU A 121 -9.94 5.62 -9.12
N TRP A 122 -9.00 4.67 -9.00
CA TRP A 122 -7.73 4.73 -9.73
C TRP A 122 -7.92 4.80 -11.25
N LYS A 123 -8.94 4.13 -11.78
CA LYS A 123 -9.34 4.20 -13.20
C LYS A 123 -9.78 5.59 -13.65
N GLU A 124 -10.11 6.49 -12.72
CA GLU A 124 -10.46 7.89 -13.00
C GLU A 124 -9.30 8.84 -12.71
N ILE A 125 -8.30 8.42 -11.93
CA ILE A 125 -7.15 9.23 -11.52
C ILE A 125 -5.95 9.02 -12.45
N LEU A 126 -5.56 7.76 -12.69
CA LEU A 126 -4.33 7.41 -13.38
C LEU A 126 -4.32 7.75 -14.88
N PRO A 127 -5.44 7.76 -15.63
CA PRO A 127 -5.41 8.16 -17.04
C PRO A 127 -4.85 9.56 -17.28
N GLU A 128 -5.03 10.48 -16.33
CA GLU A 128 -4.45 11.83 -16.39
C GLU A 128 -2.90 11.83 -16.38
N TYR A 129 -2.28 10.71 -15.98
CA TYR A 129 -0.86 10.58 -15.68
C TYR A 129 -0.17 9.41 -16.39
N TYR A 130 -0.79 8.76 -17.38
CA TYR A 130 -0.16 7.64 -18.10
C TYR A 130 1.15 8.01 -18.80
N ARG A 131 1.37 9.28 -19.14
CA ARG A 131 2.69 9.76 -19.60
C ARG A 131 3.83 9.54 -18.59
N TYR A 132 3.51 9.27 -17.32
CA TYR A 132 4.46 8.93 -16.25
C TYR A 132 4.40 7.46 -15.84
N LYS A 133 3.70 6.58 -16.57
CA LYS A 133 3.49 5.17 -16.22
C LYS A 133 4.77 4.48 -15.79
N ASP A 134 5.82 4.57 -16.60
CA ASP A 134 7.09 3.90 -16.33
C ASP A 134 7.77 4.43 -15.07
N SER A 135 7.64 5.74 -14.79
CA SER A 135 8.11 6.34 -13.54
C SER A 135 7.32 5.86 -12.34
N ILE A 136 5.99 5.73 -12.45
CA ILE A 136 5.12 5.19 -11.40
C ILE A 136 5.53 3.75 -11.07
N ILE A 137 5.65 2.91 -12.11
CA ILE A 137 6.07 1.51 -11.98
C ILE A 137 7.47 1.41 -11.36
N SER A 138 8.41 2.23 -11.83
CA SER A 138 9.78 2.26 -11.30
C SER A 138 9.81 2.60 -9.81
N GLU A 139 9.02 3.59 -9.37
CA GLU A 139 8.93 3.94 -7.95
C GLU A 139 8.30 2.81 -7.12
N ILE A 140 7.22 2.18 -7.58
CA ILE A 140 6.62 0.99 -6.94
C ILE A 140 7.66 -0.13 -6.78
N ARG A 141 8.45 -0.41 -7.82
CA ARG A 141 9.49 -1.46 -7.75
C ARG A 141 10.58 -1.16 -6.72
N LYS A 142 10.95 0.11 -6.52
CA LYS A 142 12.00 0.51 -5.56
C LYS A 142 11.66 0.21 -4.10
N ILE A 143 10.37 0.11 -3.76
CA ILE A 143 9.96 -0.24 -2.38
C ILE A 143 9.99 -1.75 -2.13
N ASN A 144 10.03 -2.58 -3.17
CA ASN A 144 10.11 -4.02 -3.04
C ASN A 144 11.41 -4.47 -2.33
N PRO A 145 11.37 -5.21 -1.21
CA PRO A 145 12.59 -5.75 -0.60
C PRO A 145 13.24 -6.81 -1.51
N PRO A 146 14.58 -6.98 -1.49
CA PRO A 146 15.23 -8.05 -2.24
C PRO A 146 14.69 -9.43 -1.79
N LYS A 147 14.58 -10.37 -2.73
CA LYS A 147 14.29 -11.77 -2.39
C LYS A 147 15.57 -12.34 -1.75
N LYS A 148 15.52 -12.77 -0.49
CA LYS A 148 16.59 -13.60 0.07
C LYS A 148 16.46 -14.97 -0.60
N HIS A 149 17.47 -15.33 -1.40
CA HIS A 149 17.63 -16.66 -1.96
C HIS A 149 18.31 -17.58 -0.95
#